data_AF-A0A5P6VTJ6-F1
#
_entry.id   AF-A0A5P6VTJ6-F1
#
_cell.length_a   1.000
_cell.length_b   1.000
_cell.length_c   1.000
_cell.angle_alpha   90.00
_cell.angle_beta   90.00
_cell.angle_gamma   90.00
#
_symmetry.space_group_name_H-M   'P 1'
#
loop_
_entity.id
_entity.type
_entity.pdbx_description
1 polymer ?
#
loop_
_entity_poly.entity_id
_entity_poly.type
_entity_poly.pdbx_seq_one_letter_code
_entity_poly.pdbx_strand_id
1 'polypeptide(L)'
;MKNRIVKKMVAISLVGVMALGMVACGNNADEAVESETAVEESVEQEASETEPTEAETETEAESQSANLPAYEYPGPEYFYTVVYQYLIDEFGANYEQADVCIPCPIIIAEDYDDKEDIKLWGNFWIYNYELNGDTLEAVSGGSYPGCLHIKMDNEANYVVSEFEAVGDGADYEPTAKKIFGKYYEDLVKSGENTEENEALRAQIISNYVFANNLSIKAYKDYGWDPVSLPEQNIDSFYSQLD
;
A
#
# COMPACT_ATOMS: atom_id res chain seq x y z
N MET A 1 16.51 -33.72 -7.13
CA MET A 1 17.02 -33.62 -5.74
C MET A 1 16.24 -32.49 -5.08
N LYS A 2 15.64 -32.74 -3.91
CA LYS A 2 14.77 -31.77 -3.21
C LYS A 2 15.66 -30.73 -2.53
N ASN A 3 15.70 -29.51 -3.07
CA ASN A 3 16.38 -28.40 -2.41
C ASN A 3 15.43 -27.79 -1.37
N ARG A 4 15.83 -27.95 -0.11
CA ARG A 4 15.17 -27.34 1.06
C ARG A 4 15.55 -25.86 1.11
N ILE A 5 14.60 -24.99 0.84
CA ILE A 5 14.74 -23.55 1.05
C ILE A 5 14.66 -23.30 2.57
N VAL A 6 15.74 -22.72 3.10
CA VAL A 6 15.84 -22.30 4.51
C VAL A 6 15.15 -20.94 4.62
N LYS A 7 13.92 -20.94 5.14
CA LYS A 7 13.20 -19.72 5.50
C LYS A 7 13.97 -19.00 6.62
N LYS A 8 14.56 -17.83 6.32
CA LYS A 8 15.05 -16.91 7.36
C LYS A 8 13.85 -16.12 7.86
N MET A 9 13.55 -16.23 9.16
CA MET A 9 12.47 -15.50 9.82
C MET A 9 12.85 -14.04 9.96
N VAL A 10 12.13 -13.16 9.27
CA VAL A 10 12.08 -11.73 9.59
C VAL A 10 11.01 -11.55 10.66
N ALA A 11 11.39 -10.97 11.79
CA ALA A 11 10.50 -10.74 12.93
C ALA A 11 9.75 -9.42 12.75
N ILE A 12 8.42 -9.49 12.59
CA ILE A 12 7.53 -8.33 12.52
C ILE A 12 6.97 -8.10 13.94
N SER A 13 7.17 -6.89 14.49
CA SER A 13 6.61 -6.49 15.78
C SER A 13 5.39 -5.60 15.57
N LEU A 14 4.19 -6.17 15.70
CA LEU A 14 2.93 -5.45 15.83
C LEU A 14 2.89 -4.66 17.14
N VAL A 15 2.74 -3.33 17.08
CA VAL A 15 2.44 -2.51 18.26
C VAL A 15 0.93 -2.25 18.30
N GLY A 16 0.25 -2.90 19.25
CA GLY A 16 -1.14 -2.66 19.60
C GLY A 16 -1.31 -1.36 20.40
N VAL A 17 -2.32 -0.57 20.03
CA VAL A 17 -2.72 0.67 20.68
C VAL A 17 -3.32 0.37 22.06
N MET A 18 -2.63 0.74 23.13
CA MET A 18 -3.22 0.80 24.48
C MET A 18 -3.81 2.19 24.73
N ALA A 19 -5.14 2.28 24.71
CA ALA A 19 -5.88 3.38 25.27
C ALA A 19 -5.83 3.31 26.81
N LEU A 20 -5.18 4.28 27.45
CA LEU A 20 -5.26 4.51 28.89
C LEU A 20 -6.23 5.65 29.16
N GLY A 21 -7.42 5.31 29.62
CA GLY A 21 -8.35 6.23 30.25
C GLY A 21 -8.81 5.65 31.57
N MET A 22 -8.29 6.14 32.70
CA MET A 22 -8.97 6.14 33.99
C MET A 22 -8.53 7.35 34.81
N VAL A 23 -9.50 8.22 35.05
CA VAL A 23 -9.49 9.31 36.04
C VAL A 23 -9.73 8.72 37.42
N ALA A 24 -8.86 9.04 38.39
CA ALA A 24 -9.15 8.80 39.81
C ALA A 24 -8.47 9.86 40.72
N CYS A 25 -9.35 10.72 41.25
CA CYS A 25 -9.42 11.39 42.56
C CYS A 25 -8.19 12.02 43.24
N GLY A 26 -8.38 13.29 43.64
CA GLY A 26 -7.54 14.01 44.60
C GLY A 26 -8.31 15.09 45.38
N ASN A 27 -9.00 14.65 46.44
CA ASN A 27 -9.40 15.31 47.70
C ASN A 27 -9.31 16.84 47.90
N ASN A 28 -10.43 17.45 48.32
CA ASN A 28 -10.65 18.06 49.66
C ASN A 28 -11.70 19.19 49.59
N ALA A 29 -12.82 19.03 50.31
CA ALA A 29 -13.39 20.02 51.23
C ALA A 29 -14.75 19.52 51.74
N ASP A 30 -14.79 19.19 53.03
CA ASP A 30 -16.02 19.20 53.83
C ASP A 30 -16.45 20.66 54.05
N GLU A 31 -17.69 21.00 53.71
CA GLU A 31 -18.52 21.88 54.55
C GLU A 31 -20.01 21.67 54.23
N ALA A 32 -20.67 20.98 55.16
CA ALA A 32 -22.01 21.18 55.71
C ALA A 32 -23.16 21.69 54.80
N VAL A 33 -24.28 20.96 54.82
CA VAL A 33 -25.54 21.31 55.51
C VAL A 33 -26.70 20.50 54.89
N GLU A 34 -27.19 19.56 55.71
CA GLU A 34 -28.58 19.17 55.99
C GLU A 34 -29.71 19.12 54.93
N SER A 35 -30.45 18.00 55.06
CA SER A 35 -31.92 17.89 55.17
C SER A 35 -32.75 18.01 53.88
N GLU A 36 -33.20 16.91 53.28
CA GLU A 36 -34.38 16.07 53.61
C GLU A 36 -35.67 16.43 52.84
N THR A 37 -36.22 15.39 52.20
CA THR A 37 -37.64 15.10 51.90
C THR A 37 -38.33 15.63 50.62
N ALA A 38 -38.57 14.66 49.72
CA ALA A 38 -39.80 14.29 48.98
C ALA A 38 -40.82 15.37 48.52
N VAL A 39 -41.34 15.22 47.29
CA VAL A 39 -42.60 14.53 46.94
C VAL A 39 -42.85 14.62 45.43
N GLU A 40 -43.50 13.58 44.90
CA GLU A 40 -44.03 13.31 43.55
C GLU A 40 -44.83 14.46 42.90
N GLU A 41 -44.87 14.51 41.57
CA GLU A 41 -46.14 14.55 40.83
C GLU A 41 -46.00 14.13 39.36
N SER A 42 -46.93 13.28 38.95
CA SER A 42 -47.22 12.73 37.61
C SER A 42 -48.00 13.70 36.72
N VAL A 43 -47.79 13.68 35.39
CA VAL A 43 -48.82 14.04 34.39
C VAL A 43 -48.71 13.14 33.16
N GLU A 44 -49.88 12.77 32.65
CA GLU A 44 -50.24 11.73 31.70
C GLU A 44 -50.54 12.29 30.29
N GLN A 45 -50.69 11.36 29.32
CA GLN A 45 -51.47 11.40 28.06
C GLN A 45 -50.90 11.92 26.71
N GLU A 46 -50.68 10.91 25.84
CA GLU A 46 -51.36 10.60 24.55
C GLU A 46 -51.26 11.44 23.24
N ALA A 47 -51.00 10.64 22.18
CA ALA A 47 -51.55 10.62 20.81
C ALA A 47 -50.96 11.52 19.69
N SER A 48 -50.47 10.90 18.60
CA SER A 48 -51.07 10.96 17.25
C SER A 48 -50.17 10.31 16.15
N GLU A 49 -50.84 9.59 15.23
CA GLU A 49 -50.57 9.20 13.81
C GLU A 49 -49.26 9.70 13.12
N THR A 50 -48.59 9.01 12.17
CA THR A 50 -49.06 8.48 10.87
C THR A 50 -47.88 7.81 10.07
N GLU A 51 -48.23 6.87 9.19
CA GLU A 51 -47.58 6.46 7.89
C GLU A 51 -46.38 5.48 7.82
N PRO A 52 -46.36 4.58 6.79
CA PRO A 52 -45.41 3.48 6.67
C PRO A 52 -44.14 3.90 5.91
N THR A 53 -42.98 3.57 6.46
CA THR A 53 -41.70 3.72 5.77
C THR A 53 -41.57 2.63 4.70
N GLU A 54 -41.50 3.05 3.43
CA GLU A 54 -41.07 2.23 2.30
C GLU A 54 -39.71 1.59 2.63
N ALA A 55 -39.66 0.27 2.61
CA ALA A 55 -38.42 -0.47 2.63
C ALA A 55 -37.73 -0.28 1.27
N GLU A 56 -36.79 0.66 1.22
CA GLU A 56 -35.80 0.71 0.16
C GLU A 56 -35.07 -0.64 0.14
N THR A 57 -35.25 -1.35 -0.96
CA THR A 57 -34.58 -2.61 -1.21
C THR A 57 -33.12 -2.26 -1.53
N GLU A 58 -32.25 -2.33 -0.52
CA GLU A 58 -30.81 -2.45 -0.75
C GLU A 58 -30.61 -3.64 -1.69
N THR A 59 -30.33 -3.31 -2.95
CA THR A 59 -29.83 -4.29 -3.89
C THR A 59 -28.39 -4.52 -3.48
N GLU A 60 -28.20 -5.51 -2.61
CA GLU A 60 -26.92 -6.11 -2.30
C GLU A 60 -26.27 -6.45 -3.64
N ALA A 61 -25.32 -5.61 -4.06
CA ALA A 61 -24.51 -5.87 -5.22
C ALA A 61 -23.72 -7.13 -4.88
N GLU A 62 -24.13 -8.25 -5.48
CA GLU A 62 -23.38 -9.50 -5.44
C GLU A 62 -21.92 -9.17 -5.73
N SER A 63 -21.05 -9.34 -4.73
CA SER A 63 -19.61 -9.29 -4.91
C SER A 63 -19.25 -10.46 -5.83
N GLN A 64 -19.26 -10.18 -7.12
CA GLN A 64 -18.48 -10.97 -8.06
C GLN A 64 -17.05 -10.86 -7.56
N SER A 65 -16.53 -11.93 -6.96
CA SER A 65 -15.10 -12.13 -6.82
C SER A 65 -14.54 -12.17 -8.24
N ALA A 66 -14.26 -11.00 -8.79
CA ALA A 66 -13.60 -10.88 -10.07
C ALA A 66 -12.19 -11.37 -9.81
N ASN A 67 -11.85 -12.58 -10.27
CA ASN A 67 -10.47 -13.02 -10.33
C ASN A 67 -9.74 -12.07 -11.27
N LEU A 68 -9.17 -11.01 -10.73
CA LEU A 68 -8.33 -10.09 -11.45
C LEU A 68 -7.11 -10.86 -11.98
N PRO A 69 -6.65 -10.58 -13.21
CA PRO A 69 -5.36 -11.09 -13.67
C PRO A 69 -4.25 -10.70 -12.69
N ALA A 70 -3.28 -11.59 -12.49
CA ALA A 70 -2.08 -11.19 -11.78
C ALA A 70 -1.41 -10.00 -12.51
N TYR A 71 -0.79 -9.10 -11.77
CA TYR A 71 -0.06 -8.01 -12.39
C TYR A 71 1.13 -8.56 -13.18
N GLU A 72 1.22 -8.18 -14.44
CA GLU A 72 2.40 -8.33 -15.29
C GLU A 72 2.79 -6.94 -15.78
N TYR A 73 4.08 -6.61 -15.77
CA TYR A 73 4.55 -5.33 -16.31
C TYR A 73 4.16 -5.23 -17.80
N PRO A 74 3.34 -4.25 -18.19
CA PRO A 74 2.76 -4.22 -19.54
C PRO A 74 3.67 -3.56 -20.59
N GLY A 75 4.76 -2.89 -20.16
CA GLY A 75 5.66 -2.18 -21.06
C GLY A 75 6.62 -3.09 -21.83
N PRO A 76 7.31 -2.56 -22.86
CA PRO A 76 8.15 -3.34 -23.76
C PRO A 76 9.50 -3.77 -23.15
N GLU A 77 9.95 -3.14 -22.07
CA GLU A 77 11.27 -3.35 -21.49
C GLU A 77 11.30 -4.61 -20.60
N TYR A 78 11.86 -5.70 -21.13
CA TYR A 78 11.99 -6.98 -20.42
C TYR A 78 12.69 -6.88 -19.05
N PHE A 79 13.59 -5.90 -18.88
CA PHE A 79 14.23 -5.62 -17.60
C PHE A 79 13.19 -5.36 -16.49
N TYR A 80 12.19 -4.51 -16.75
CA TYR A 80 11.15 -4.22 -15.77
C TYR A 80 10.16 -5.37 -15.61
N THR A 81 9.95 -6.22 -16.61
CA THR A 81 9.21 -7.48 -16.39
C THR A 81 9.84 -8.31 -15.28
N VAL A 82 11.17 -8.47 -15.30
CA VAL A 82 11.89 -9.23 -14.27
C VAL A 82 11.85 -8.52 -12.91
N VAL A 83 12.05 -7.20 -12.89
CA VAL A 83 11.99 -6.40 -11.64
C VAL A 83 10.62 -6.51 -10.99
N TYR A 84 9.54 -6.24 -11.73
CA TYR A 84 8.19 -6.28 -11.17
C TYR A 84 7.79 -7.66 -10.69
N GLN A 85 8.17 -8.72 -11.42
CA GLN A 85 7.90 -10.08 -10.98
C GLN A 85 8.61 -10.39 -9.66
N TYR A 86 9.88 -10.00 -9.52
CA TYR A 86 10.62 -10.15 -8.26
C TYR A 86 9.95 -9.39 -7.11
N LEU A 87 9.49 -8.15 -7.36
CA LEU A 87 8.79 -7.35 -6.35
C LEU A 87 7.50 -8.04 -5.86
N ILE A 88 6.72 -8.61 -6.78
CA ILE A 88 5.51 -9.38 -6.43
C ILE A 88 5.88 -10.62 -5.61
N ASP A 89 6.84 -11.41 -6.09
CA ASP A 89 7.18 -12.71 -5.51
C ASP A 89 7.83 -12.58 -4.13
N GLU A 90 8.74 -11.61 -3.96
CA GLU A 90 9.53 -11.49 -2.72
C GLU A 90 8.94 -10.47 -1.74
N PHE A 91 8.39 -9.35 -2.22
CA PHE A 91 7.86 -8.31 -1.34
C PHE A 91 6.34 -8.44 -1.16
N GLY A 92 5.60 -8.70 -2.23
CA GLY A 92 4.16 -8.98 -2.16
C GLY A 92 3.81 -10.16 -1.25
N ALA A 93 4.67 -11.19 -1.20
CA ALA A 93 4.49 -12.35 -0.32
C ALA A 93 4.55 -12.04 1.19
N ASN A 94 4.96 -10.84 1.60
CA ASN A 94 4.98 -10.43 3.01
C ASN A 94 3.62 -9.91 3.50
N TYR A 95 2.65 -9.79 2.61
CA TYR A 95 1.32 -9.27 2.91
C TYR A 95 0.26 -10.36 2.74
N GLU A 96 -0.91 -10.14 3.33
CA GLU A 96 -2.08 -10.96 3.03
C GLU A 96 -2.48 -10.78 1.57
N GLN A 97 -2.84 -11.89 0.90
CA GLN A 97 -3.25 -11.86 -0.49
C GLN A 97 -4.59 -11.13 -0.63
N ALA A 98 -4.67 -10.24 -1.62
CA ALA A 98 -5.90 -9.62 -2.08
C ALA A 98 -6.17 -10.06 -3.54
N ASP A 99 -7.12 -9.41 -4.22
CA ASP A 99 -7.46 -9.73 -5.61
C ASP A 99 -6.29 -9.47 -6.57
N VAL A 100 -5.49 -8.43 -6.33
CA VAL A 100 -4.27 -8.15 -7.12
C VAL A 100 -3.18 -7.47 -6.30
N CYS A 101 -1.93 -7.87 -6.51
CA CYS A 101 -0.74 -7.18 -6.02
C CYS A 101 -0.13 -6.35 -7.16
N ILE A 102 -0.01 -5.04 -6.98
CA ILE A 102 0.54 -4.12 -7.98
C ILE A 102 1.75 -3.37 -7.36
N PRO A 103 2.98 -3.69 -7.77
CA PRO A 103 4.15 -2.89 -7.40
C PRO A 103 4.09 -1.49 -8.02
N CYS A 104 4.53 -0.48 -7.28
CA CYS A 104 4.62 0.91 -7.74
C CYS A 104 6.03 1.47 -7.45
N PRO A 105 7.07 0.92 -8.10
CA PRO A 105 8.44 1.27 -7.77
C PRO A 105 8.80 2.68 -8.23
N ILE A 106 9.32 3.49 -7.30
CA ILE A 106 9.93 4.79 -7.60
C ILE A 106 11.42 4.54 -7.88
N ILE A 107 11.82 4.68 -9.14
CA ILE A 107 13.20 4.46 -9.57
C ILE A 107 14.01 5.73 -9.29
N ILE A 108 15.13 5.58 -8.58
CA ILE A 108 16.02 6.68 -8.21
C ILE A 108 17.24 6.73 -9.13
N ALA A 109 17.83 5.58 -9.42
CA ALA A 109 18.98 5.49 -10.31
C ALA A 109 19.15 4.08 -10.85
N GLU A 110 19.77 3.99 -12.02
CA GLU A 110 20.18 2.75 -12.66
C GLU A 110 21.65 2.84 -13.04
N ASP A 111 22.39 1.74 -12.89
CA ASP A 111 23.78 1.61 -13.31
C ASP A 111 23.97 0.30 -14.07
N TYR A 112 24.31 0.40 -15.35
CA TYR A 112 24.50 -0.70 -16.29
C TYR A 112 25.99 -0.91 -16.66
N ASP A 113 26.93 -0.26 -15.96
CA ASP A 113 28.36 -0.33 -16.29
C ASP A 113 28.93 -1.75 -16.14
N ASP A 114 28.40 -2.54 -15.20
CA ASP A 114 28.72 -3.96 -15.01
C ASP A 114 27.51 -4.86 -15.28
N LYS A 115 27.56 -5.67 -16.35
CA LYS A 115 26.46 -6.58 -16.73
C LYS A 115 26.28 -7.76 -15.80
N GLU A 116 27.28 -8.07 -14.98
CA GLU A 116 27.20 -9.11 -13.95
C GLU A 116 26.65 -8.55 -12.62
N ASP A 117 26.50 -7.22 -12.50
CA ASP A 117 26.02 -6.50 -11.32
C ASP A 117 25.37 -5.15 -11.69
N ILE A 118 24.29 -5.20 -12.47
CA ILE A 118 23.45 -4.03 -12.76
C ILE A 118 22.75 -3.62 -11.47
N LYS A 119 22.79 -2.32 -11.16
CA LYS A 119 22.21 -1.79 -9.92
C LYS A 119 21.00 -0.94 -10.22
N LEU A 120 19.92 -1.21 -9.50
CA LEU A 120 18.69 -0.45 -9.54
C LEU A 120 18.38 0.06 -8.13
N TRP A 121 18.61 1.35 -7.90
CA TRP A 121 18.25 2.01 -6.65
C TRP A 121 16.82 2.52 -6.77
N GLY A 122 16.00 2.25 -5.75
CA GLY A 122 14.60 2.62 -5.77
C GLY A 122 13.96 2.62 -4.40
N ASN A 123 12.80 3.27 -4.32
CA ASN A 123 11.83 3.02 -3.27
C ASN A 123 10.72 2.13 -3.83
N PHE A 124 10.80 0.84 -3.54
CA PHE A 124 9.95 -0.17 -4.15
C PHE A 124 8.65 -0.33 -3.35
N TRP A 125 7.60 0.39 -3.73
CA TRP A 125 6.28 0.25 -3.10
C TRP A 125 5.54 -0.98 -3.62
N ILE A 126 4.81 -1.62 -2.71
CA ILE A 126 3.88 -2.72 -3.02
C ILE A 126 2.52 -2.37 -2.46
N TYR A 127 1.48 -2.60 -3.25
CA TYR A 127 0.10 -2.42 -2.83
C TYR A 127 -0.74 -3.63 -3.24
N ASN A 128 -1.52 -4.15 -2.31
CA ASN A 128 -2.52 -5.18 -2.57
C ASN A 128 -3.90 -4.54 -2.56
N TYR A 129 -4.70 -4.87 -3.57
CA TYR A 129 -6.02 -4.29 -3.78
C TYR A 129 -7.11 -5.35 -3.80
N GLU A 130 -8.26 -4.98 -3.22
CA GLU A 130 -9.54 -5.65 -3.46
C GLU A 130 -10.36 -4.83 -4.47
N LEU A 131 -11.09 -5.49 -5.34
CA LEU A 131 -11.98 -4.82 -6.28
C LEU A 131 -13.35 -4.56 -5.66
N ASN A 132 -13.69 -3.28 -5.49
CA ASN A 132 -15.00 -2.84 -5.04
C ASN A 132 -15.71 -2.07 -6.16
N GLY A 133 -16.55 -2.79 -6.93
CA GLY A 133 -17.23 -2.24 -8.10
C GLY A 133 -16.25 -1.96 -9.25
N ASP A 134 -16.06 -0.68 -9.60
CA ASP A 134 -15.06 -0.23 -10.58
C ASP A 134 -13.87 0.48 -9.92
N THR A 135 -13.68 0.31 -8.61
CA THR A 135 -12.60 0.94 -7.83
C THR A 135 -11.73 -0.10 -7.15
N LEU A 136 -10.41 0.00 -7.31
CA LEU A 136 -9.44 -0.80 -6.55
C LEU A 136 -9.20 -0.15 -5.17
N GLU A 137 -9.51 -0.86 -4.10
CA GLU A 137 -9.28 -0.40 -2.73
C GLU A 137 -8.01 -1.03 -2.16
N ALA A 138 -7.03 -0.20 -1.79
CA ALA A 138 -5.78 -0.67 -1.21
C ALA A 138 -6.03 -1.17 0.22
N VAL A 139 -5.79 -2.46 0.44
CA VAL A 139 -6.03 -3.13 1.74
C VAL A 139 -4.74 -3.41 2.49
N SER A 140 -3.61 -3.48 1.80
CA SER A 140 -2.29 -3.56 2.42
C SER A 140 -1.20 -3.07 1.47
N GLY A 141 -0.03 -2.78 2.03
CA GLY A 141 1.12 -2.36 1.26
C GLY A 141 2.25 -1.83 2.12
N GLY A 142 3.34 -1.45 1.47
CA GLY A 142 4.48 -0.83 2.12
C GLY A 142 5.64 -0.57 1.17
N SER A 143 6.66 0.07 1.70
CA SER A 143 7.82 0.53 0.96
C SER A 143 9.07 -0.25 1.33
N TYR A 144 9.86 -0.56 0.31
CA TYR A 144 11.15 -1.23 0.44
C TYR A 144 12.23 -0.38 -0.25
N PRO A 145 12.72 0.69 0.38
CA PRO A 145 13.86 1.42 -0.17
C PRO A 145 15.12 0.55 -0.15
N GLY A 146 15.88 0.56 -1.25
CA GLY A 146 17.10 -0.23 -1.35
C GLY A 146 17.72 -0.26 -2.75
N CYS A 147 18.62 -1.22 -2.95
CA CYS A 147 19.28 -1.48 -4.23
C CYS A 147 19.05 -2.93 -4.65
N LEU A 148 18.44 -3.14 -5.81
CA LEU A 148 18.39 -4.45 -6.46
C LEU A 148 19.68 -4.63 -7.28
N HIS A 149 20.32 -5.78 -7.08
CA HIS A 149 21.45 -6.24 -7.87
C HIS A 149 20.94 -7.25 -8.88
N ILE A 150 21.21 -7.00 -10.15
CA ILE A 150 20.64 -7.74 -11.27
C ILE A 150 21.79 -8.15 -12.17
N LYS A 151 21.81 -9.42 -12.56
CA LYS A 151 22.81 -9.92 -13.51
C LYS A 151 22.14 -10.37 -14.79
N MET A 152 22.90 -10.28 -15.87
CA MET A 152 22.54 -10.91 -17.13
C MET A 152 23.12 -12.33 -17.16
N ASP A 153 22.28 -13.33 -17.40
CA ASP A 153 22.75 -14.70 -17.56
C ASP A 153 23.33 -14.97 -18.97
N ASN A 154 23.85 -16.18 -19.18
CA ASN A 154 24.45 -16.58 -20.45
C ASN A 154 23.47 -16.62 -21.64
N GLU A 155 22.17 -16.55 -21.38
CA GLU A 155 21.09 -16.53 -22.38
C GLU A 155 20.53 -15.11 -22.59
N ALA A 156 21.20 -14.10 -22.03
CA ALA A 156 20.79 -12.70 -22.02
C ALA A 156 19.48 -12.42 -21.27
N ASN A 157 19.13 -13.26 -20.29
CA ASN A 157 18.02 -12.99 -19.38
C ASN A 157 18.50 -12.21 -18.16
N TYR A 158 17.64 -11.33 -17.63
CA TYR A 158 17.90 -10.68 -16.35
C TYR A 158 17.48 -11.56 -15.19
N VAL A 159 18.28 -11.56 -14.12
CA VAL A 159 17.97 -12.25 -12.87
C VAL A 159 18.37 -11.35 -11.71
N VAL A 160 17.43 -11.06 -10.80
CA VAL A 160 17.74 -10.40 -9.53
C VAL A 160 18.56 -11.36 -8.67
N SER A 161 19.77 -10.96 -8.30
CA SER A 161 20.71 -11.77 -7.49
C SER A 161 20.71 -11.41 -6.02
N GLU A 162 20.45 -10.14 -5.68
CA GLU A 162 20.47 -9.64 -4.30
C GLU A 162 19.61 -8.38 -4.17
N PHE A 163 19.11 -8.14 -2.96
CA PHE A 163 18.48 -6.89 -2.57
C PHE A 163 19.13 -6.35 -1.30
N GLU A 164 19.78 -5.20 -1.41
CA GLU A 164 20.29 -4.44 -0.27
C GLU A 164 19.17 -3.54 0.28
N ALA A 165 18.45 -4.04 1.28
CA ALA A 165 17.35 -3.31 1.93
C ALA A 165 17.88 -2.23 2.89
N VAL A 166 17.26 -1.04 2.84
CA VAL A 166 17.41 -0.03 3.89
C VAL A 166 16.72 -0.55 5.17
N GLY A 167 17.39 -0.37 6.31
CA GLY A 167 16.87 -0.72 7.63
C GLY A 167 15.72 0.18 8.06
N ASP A 168 15.02 -0.19 9.14
CA ASP A 168 13.91 0.58 9.69
C ASP A 168 14.34 1.38 10.93
N GLY A 169 13.46 2.30 11.37
CA GLY A 169 13.64 3.06 12.60
C GLY A 169 15.00 3.77 12.70
N ALA A 170 15.77 3.45 13.75
CA ALA A 170 17.08 4.07 13.99
C ALA A 170 18.15 3.64 12.97
N ASP A 171 17.95 2.51 12.28
CA ASP A 171 18.88 1.99 11.26
C ASP A 171 18.58 2.55 9.86
N TYR A 172 17.44 3.22 9.66
CA TYR A 172 17.03 3.77 8.37
C TYR A 172 18.07 4.71 7.77
N GLU A 173 18.34 5.85 8.41
CA GLU A 173 19.23 6.86 7.84
C GLU A 173 20.68 6.34 7.64
N PRO A 174 21.31 5.64 8.60
CA PRO A 174 22.66 5.09 8.41
C PRO A 174 22.75 4.11 7.23
N THR A 175 21.77 3.22 7.08
CA THR A 175 21.78 2.22 5.99
C THR A 175 21.40 2.84 4.65
N ALA A 176 20.43 3.75 4.61
CA ALA A 176 20.08 4.52 3.41
C ALA A 176 21.28 5.28 2.84
N LYS A 177 22.03 6.01 3.68
CA LYS A 177 23.24 6.71 3.26
C LYS A 177 24.32 5.76 2.74
N LYS A 178 24.46 4.58 3.34
CA LYS A 178 25.42 3.57 2.89
C LYS A 178 25.04 2.99 1.52
N ILE A 179 23.77 2.61 1.34
CA ILE A 179 23.28 1.91 0.15
C ILE A 179 23.14 2.87 -1.04
N PHE A 180 22.55 4.04 -0.82
CA PHE A 180 22.31 5.01 -1.88
C PHE A 180 23.52 5.91 -2.16
N GLY A 181 24.40 6.11 -1.17
CA GLY A 181 25.61 6.90 -1.34
C GLY A 181 25.31 8.29 -1.92
N LYS A 182 25.78 8.53 -3.16
CA LYS A 182 25.55 9.79 -3.88
C LYS A 182 24.07 10.05 -4.22
N TYR A 183 23.23 9.02 -4.24
CA TYR A 183 21.79 9.09 -4.54
C TYR A 183 20.91 9.27 -3.28
N TYR A 184 21.51 9.39 -2.08
CA TYR A 184 20.74 9.47 -0.84
C TYR A 184 19.80 10.68 -0.81
N GLU A 185 20.26 11.84 -1.29
CA GLU A 185 19.42 13.05 -1.34
C GLU A 185 18.25 12.88 -2.33
N ASP A 186 18.41 12.09 -3.38
CA ASP A 186 17.34 11.83 -4.35
C ASP A 186 16.31 10.85 -3.78
N LEU A 187 16.74 9.85 -2.99
CA LEU A 187 15.83 9.05 -2.18
C LEU A 187 15.00 9.93 -1.23
N VAL A 188 15.63 10.88 -0.51
CA VAL A 188 14.93 11.79 0.41
C VAL A 188 13.89 12.62 -0.35
N LYS A 189 14.28 13.28 -1.45
CA LYS A 189 13.37 14.07 -2.29
C LYS A 189 12.21 13.23 -2.84
N SER A 190 12.48 12.00 -3.25
CA SER A 190 11.43 11.11 -3.76
C SER A 190 10.35 10.85 -2.69
N GLY A 191 10.73 10.74 -1.41
CA GLY A 191 9.78 10.57 -0.31
C GLY A 191 8.96 11.82 0.00
N GLU A 192 9.46 13.00 -0.35
CA GLU A 192 8.77 14.29 -0.19
C GLU A 192 7.80 14.58 -1.35
N ASN A 193 7.97 13.93 -2.50
CA ASN A 193 7.21 14.20 -3.72
C ASN A 193 5.91 13.40 -3.83
N THR A 194 5.00 13.62 -2.88
CA THR A 194 3.75 12.83 -2.77
C THR A 194 2.87 12.90 -4.02
N GLU A 195 2.81 14.06 -4.69
CA GLU A 195 1.99 14.25 -5.89
C GLU A 195 2.52 13.44 -7.08
N GLU A 196 3.83 13.50 -7.35
CA GLU A 196 4.45 12.72 -8.43
C GLU A 196 4.37 11.22 -8.15
N ASN A 197 4.56 10.79 -6.90
CA ASN A 197 4.44 9.38 -6.53
C ASN A 197 3.01 8.85 -6.72
N GLU A 198 2.00 9.65 -6.37
CA GLU A 198 0.60 9.26 -6.57
C GLU A 198 0.23 9.27 -8.07
N ALA A 199 0.76 10.22 -8.85
CA ALA A 199 0.60 10.22 -10.30
C ALA A 199 1.25 8.97 -10.95
N LEU A 200 2.44 8.60 -10.49
CA LEU A 200 3.14 7.38 -10.91
C LEU A 200 2.30 6.13 -10.59
N ARG A 201 1.82 6.01 -9.36
CA ARG A 201 0.93 4.91 -8.92
C ARG A 201 -0.33 4.84 -9.78
N ALA A 202 -1.01 5.97 -10.00
CA ALA A 202 -2.19 6.05 -10.86
C ALA A 202 -1.90 5.57 -12.28
N GLN A 203 -0.75 5.97 -12.84
CA GLN A 203 -0.34 5.60 -14.19
C GLN A 203 -0.06 4.09 -14.31
N ILE A 204 0.61 3.49 -13.32
CA ILE A 204 0.87 2.04 -13.26
C ILE A 204 -0.44 1.26 -13.25
N ILE A 205 -1.38 1.67 -12.40
CA ILE A 205 -2.69 1.01 -12.30
C ILE A 205 -3.46 1.17 -13.62
N SER A 206 -3.46 2.36 -14.22
CA SER A 206 -4.09 2.60 -15.53
C SER A 206 -3.52 1.68 -16.62
N ASN A 207 -2.20 1.53 -16.66
CA ASN A 207 -1.52 0.64 -17.61
C ASN A 207 -1.91 -0.83 -17.41
N TYR A 208 -2.02 -1.29 -16.16
CA TYR A 208 -2.51 -2.64 -15.84
C TYR A 208 -3.96 -2.85 -16.28
N VAL A 209 -4.84 -1.89 -15.98
CA VAL A 209 -6.27 -1.93 -16.34
C VAL A 209 -6.42 -2.01 -17.86
N PHE A 210 -5.69 -1.18 -18.59
CA PHE A 210 -5.71 -1.18 -20.06
C PHE A 210 -5.18 -2.50 -20.64
N ALA A 211 -4.01 -2.96 -20.19
CA ALA A 211 -3.38 -4.19 -20.70
C ALA A 211 -4.28 -5.43 -20.53
N ASN A 212 -5.12 -5.44 -19.50
CA ASN A 212 -6.01 -6.54 -19.17
C ASN A 212 -7.46 -6.34 -19.62
N ASN A 213 -7.78 -5.24 -20.33
CA ASN A 213 -9.13 -4.89 -20.76
C ASN A 213 -10.15 -4.82 -19.60
N LEU A 214 -9.74 -4.27 -18.46
CA LEU A 214 -10.58 -4.15 -17.27
C LEU A 214 -11.42 -2.85 -17.31
N SER A 215 -12.59 -2.86 -16.67
CA SER A 215 -13.49 -1.70 -16.61
C SER A 215 -13.31 -0.83 -15.36
N ILE A 216 -12.18 -0.99 -14.66
CA ILE A 216 -11.81 -0.26 -13.44
C ILE A 216 -11.55 1.21 -13.82
N LYS A 217 -12.04 2.15 -13.02
CA LYS A 217 -11.94 3.60 -13.30
C LYS A 217 -11.15 4.37 -12.26
N ALA A 218 -11.02 3.83 -11.06
CA ALA A 218 -10.40 4.52 -9.94
C ALA A 218 -9.66 3.54 -9.03
N TYR A 219 -8.84 4.10 -8.15
CA TYR A 219 -8.31 3.42 -6.99
C TYR A 219 -8.43 4.32 -5.75
N LYS A 220 -8.34 3.76 -4.56
CA LYS A 220 -8.35 4.53 -3.33
C LYS A 220 -7.57 3.83 -2.22
N ASP A 221 -7.12 4.62 -1.26
CA ASP A 221 -6.68 4.11 0.03
C ASP A 221 -7.85 4.10 1.03
N TYR A 222 -7.79 3.22 2.02
CA TYR A 222 -8.84 3.12 3.04
C TYR A 222 -9.10 4.47 3.73
N GLY A 223 -10.35 4.91 3.73
CA GLY A 223 -10.78 6.17 4.35
C GLY A 223 -10.53 7.44 3.52
N TRP A 224 -10.05 7.31 2.29
CA TRP A 224 -9.83 8.42 1.36
C TRP A 224 -10.82 8.37 0.18
N ASP A 225 -11.00 9.53 -0.45
CA ASP A 225 -11.80 9.64 -1.68
C ASP A 225 -11.11 8.91 -2.85
N PRO A 226 -11.86 8.27 -3.77
CA PRO A 226 -11.28 7.64 -4.95
C PRO A 226 -10.55 8.61 -5.88
N VAL A 227 -9.41 8.16 -6.40
CA VAL A 227 -8.60 8.83 -7.41
C VAL A 227 -8.88 8.18 -8.77
N SER A 228 -9.31 9.00 -9.72
CA SER A 228 -9.55 8.56 -11.11
C SER A 228 -8.26 8.17 -11.80
N LEU A 229 -8.31 7.11 -12.61
CA LEU A 229 -7.18 6.67 -13.41
C LEU A 229 -6.95 7.63 -14.61
N PRO A 230 -5.68 8.01 -14.91
CA PRO A 230 -5.36 8.77 -16.10
C PRO A 230 -5.46 7.90 -17.37
N GLU A 231 -5.25 8.50 -18.53
CA GLU A 231 -5.04 7.75 -19.77
C GLU A 231 -3.75 6.91 -19.68
N GLN A 232 -3.76 5.71 -20.24
CA GLN A 232 -2.61 4.80 -20.26
C GLN A 232 -1.45 5.34 -21.10
N ASN A 233 -0.21 4.93 -20.77
CA ASN A 233 1.01 5.35 -21.47
C ASN A 233 2.07 4.23 -21.60
N ILE A 234 1.62 2.98 -21.81
CA ILE A 234 2.43 1.75 -21.77
C ILE A 234 3.71 1.82 -22.62
N ASP A 235 3.63 2.36 -23.84
CA ASP A 235 4.74 2.33 -24.82
C ASP A 235 5.95 3.18 -24.41
N SER A 236 5.79 4.08 -23.43
CA SER A 236 6.82 5.04 -23.06
C SER A 236 6.98 5.21 -21.55
N PHE A 237 6.41 4.31 -20.75
CA PHE A 237 6.24 4.54 -19.31
C PHE A 237 7.58 4.74 -18.58
N TYR A 238 8.55 3.84 -18.77
CA TYR A 238 9.89 3.99 -18.21
C TYR A 238 10.92 4.53 -19.20
N SER A 239 10.65 4.43 -20.50
CA SER A 239 11.47 5.03 -21.56
C SER A 239 11.51 6.58 -21.54
N GLN A 240 10.77 7.24 -20.65
CA GLN A 240 10.74 8.70 -20.48
C GLN A 240 11.49 9.21 -19.23
N LEU A 241 12.15 8.34 -18.45
CA LEU A 241 12.87 8.73 -17.23
C LEU A 241 14.30 9.29 -17.49
N ASP A 242 14.59 9.72 -18.73
CA ASP A 242 15.88 10.33 -19.13
C ASP A 242 16.01 11.82 -18.73
#